data_AF-A0A0F8YCQ9-F1
#
_entry.id   AF-A0A0F8YCQ9-F1
#
_cell.length_a   1.000
_cell.length_b   1.000
_cell.length_c   1.000
_cell.angle_alpha   90.00
_cell.angle_beta   90.00
_cell.angle_gamma   90.00
#
_symmetry.space_group_name_H-M   'P 1'
#
loop_
_entity.id
_entity.type
_entity.pdbx_description
1 polymer ?
#
loop_
_entity_poly.entity_id
_entity_poly.type
_entity_poly.pdbx_seq_one_letter_code
_entity_poly.pdbx_strand_id
1 'polypeptide(L)'
;HITVEQIFKIRQSDGDFQLPHYLVSRILLKGNRKYYYDKESYVKNLFSSEPEDPFPDPFVRIAILQWLRVRFRVYGPNNTKGYHKVESLIKSLQKGGHSSKRVLLEIRSLTEANCIHAETQSSEISEDELIAISFCGLLHLDMVRNIDYLSTISEDSWFRENQPAKKIANNLTGKGKYKTDSRQSTINNSSVLVEYLAAYFNEYLLGNATVLSEEKTDKLIDIKSIQQYVNNKTLEDKEYNRISLIQEKYTPGSEVIAQIVSVKNYGVFVEFDLGGTGFIHNSKFGNISRDFLDTCDEGDQVVAEVLDYNTKHGRFDLSLKDHLPTTNDV
;
A
#
# COMPACT_ATOMS: atom_id res chain seq x y z
N HIS A 1 6.56 12.75 -7.71
CA HIS A 1 5.40 11.87 -8.02
C HIS A 1 5.26 11.60 -9.52
N ILE A 2 5.39 12.61 -10.38
CA ILE A 2 5.43 12.41 -11.83
C ILE A 2 6.86 12.03 -12.24
N THR A 3 7.05 10.91 -12.92
CA THR A 3 8.38 10.47 -13.39
C THR A 3 8.79 11.23 -14.65
N VAL A 4 10.09 11.23 -14.97
CA VAL A 4 10.61 11.83 -16.22
C VAL A 4 9.92 11.23 -17.45
N GLU A 5 9.64 9.92 -17.43
CA GLU A 5 8.92 9.21 -18.48
C GLU A 5 7.50 9.79 -18.67
N GLN A 6 6.80 10.08 -17.57
CA GLN A 6 5.45 10.66 -17.60
C GLN A 6 5.49 12.12 -18.08
N ILE A 7 6.48 12.91 -17.65
CA ILE A 7 6.70 14.28 -18.16
C ILE A 7 6.97 14.25 -19.67
N PHE A 8 7.78 13.30 -20.13
CA PHE A 8 8.07 13.12 -21.55
C PHE A 8 6.81 12.77 -22.35
N LYS A 9 5.98 11.84 -21.84
CA LYS A 9 4.68 11.50 -22.44
C LYS A 9 3.74 12.69 -22.51
N ILE A 10 3.63 13.48 -21.43
CA ILE A 10 2.84 14.73 -21.42
C ILE A 10 3.32 15.67 -22.54
N ARG A 11 4.64 15.90 -22.62
CA ARG A 11 5.25 16.81 -23.61
C ARG A 11 5.11 16.33 -25.06
N GLN A 12 5.10 15.02 -25.30
CA GLN A 12 4.93 14.46 -26.65
C GLN A 12 3.46 14.37 -27.10
N SER A 13 2.52 14.42 -26.16
CA SER A 13 1.11 14.17 -26.44
C SER A 13 0.27 15.38 -26.83
N ASP A 14 0.87 16.58 -26.95
CA ASP A 14 0.17 17.84 -27.25
C ASP A 14 -1.11 18.10 -26.42
N GLY A 15 -1.19 17.52 -25.21
CA GLY A 15 -2.31 17.68 -24.27
C GLY A 15 -3.25 16.46 -24.15
N ASP A 16 -3.11 15.43 -24.98
CA ASP A 16 -3.99 14.25 -24.97
C ASP A 16 -3.63 13.22 -23.88
N PHE A 17 -2.42 13.30 -23.31
CA PHE A 17 -2.00 12.36 -22.28
C PHE A 17 -2.63 12.70 -20.91
N GLN A 18 -3.57 11.87 -20.49
CA GLN A 18 -4.11 11.93 -19.14
C GLN A 18 -3.21 11.17 -18.17
N LEU A 19 -2.82 11.85 -17.08
CA LEU A 19 -2.10 11.20 -15.99
C LEU A 19 -2.97 10.08 -15.39
N PRO A 20 -2.40 8.90 -15.14
CA PRO A 20 -3.10 7.83 -14.44
C PRO A 20 -3.73 8.32 -13.12
N HIS A 21 -5.00 8.00 -12.89
CA HIS A 21 -5.73 8.45 -11.70
C HIS A 21 -5.00 8.19 -10.38
N TYR A 22 -4.36 7.02 -10.24
CA TYR A 22 -3.62 6.65 -9.03
C TYR A 22 -2.41 7.58 -8.75
N LEU A 23 -1.81 8.19 -9.78
CA LEU A 23 -0.74 9.17 -9.61
C LEU A 23 -1.31 10.51 -9.12
N VAL A 24 -2.45 10.92 -9.66
CA VAL A 24 -3.17 12.13 -9.23
C VAL A 24 -3.60 12.00 -7.78
N SER A 25 -4.24 10.88 -7.41
CA SER A 25 -4.64 10.58 -6.02
C SER A 25 -3.44 10.72 -5.07
N ARG A 26 -2.30 10.12 -5.43
CA ARG A 26 -1.09 10.16 -4.60
C ARG A 26 -0.53 11.57 -4.43
N ILE A 27 -0.54 12.39 -5.47
CA ILE A 27 -0.12 13.79 -5.41
C ILE A 27 -1.02 14.55 -4.43
N LEU A 28 -2.33 14.35 -4.51
CA LEU A 28 -3.29 15.00 -3.59
C LEU A 28 -3.08 14.54 -2.15
N LEU A 29 -2.80 13.25 -1.92
CA LEU A 29 -2.59 12.69 -0.59
C LEU A 29 -1.26 13.14 0.06
N LYS A 30 -0.18 13.26 -0.73
CA LYS A 30 1.16 13.58 -0.23
C LYS A 30 1.54 15.07 -0.33
N GLY A 31 0.84 15.83 -1.17
CA GLY A 31 1.20 17.19 -1.52
C GLY A 31 2.56 17.26 -2.23
N ASN A 32 3.43 18.16 -1.77
CA ASN A 32 4.75 18.39 -2.37
C ASN A 32 5.87 17.49 -1.82
N ARG A 33 5.54 16.50 -0.97
CA ARG A 33 6.52 15.66 -0.27
C ARG A 33 6.78 14.35 -1.00
N LYS A 34 8.04 13.87 -0.95
CA LYS A 34 8.39 12.57 -1.54
C LYS A 34 7.63 11.40 -0.89
N TYR A 35 7.53 11.42 0.44
CA TYR A 35 6.82 10.43 1.24
C TYR A 35 5.69 11.11 2.02
N TYR A 36 4.67 10.33 2.33
CA TYR A 36 3.60 10.79 3.21
C TYR A 36 4.14 11.08 4.61
N TYR A 37 3.54 12.08 5.27
CA TYR A 37 3.80 12.41 6.67
C TYR A 37 2.52 12.96 7.28
N ASP A 38 1.97 12.27 8.27
CA ASP A 38 0.63 12.52 8.79
C ASP A 38 0.46 13.92 9.37
N LYS A 39 1.46 14.39 10.15
CA LYS A 39 1.38 15.68 10.85
C LYS A 39 1.17 16.85 9.88
N GLU A 40 1.84 16.82 8.73
CA GLU A 40 1.77 17.90 7.73
C GLU A 40 0.82 17.63 6.55
N SER A 41 0.11 16.50 6.53
CA SER A 41 -0.82 16.16 5.44
C SER A 41 -2.24 16.61 5.76
N TYR A 42 -2.95 17.15 4.76
CA TYR A 42 -4.37 17.50 4.91
C TYR A 42 -5.23 16.25 5.10
N VAL A 43 -4.87 15.18 4.39
CA VAL A 43 -5.47 13.87 4.55
C VAL A 43 -4.75 13.13 5.67
N LYS A 44 -5.46 12.85 6.76
CA LYS A 44 -4.92 12.20 7.96
C LYS A 44 -4.95 10.68 7.86
N ASN A 45 -3.94 10.07 8.47
CA ASN A 45 -3.85 8.64 8.67
C ASN A 45 -4.80 8.26 9.82
N LEU A 46 -5.93 7.63 9.49
CA LEU A 46 -6.89 7.13 10.47
C LEU A 46 -6.38 5.92 11.26
N PHE A 47 -5.28 5.33 10.79
CA PHE A 47 -4.58 4.24 11.45
C PHE A 47 -3.24 4.67 12.09
N SER A 48 -3.11 5.96 12.40
CA SER A 48 -1.92 6.49 13.08
C SER A 48 -1.86 5.99 14.53
N SER A 49 -0.65 5.71 14.99
CA SER A 49 -0.35 5.29 16.37
C SER A 49 0.94 5.96 16.82
N GLU A 50 1.04 6.28 18.11
CA GLU A 50 2.23 6.88 18.70
C GLU A 50 3.14 5.77 19.30
N PRO A 51 4.39 5.60 18.83
CA PRO A 51 5.28 4.55 19.32
C PRO A 51 5.77 4.80 20.75
N GLU A 52 5.76 6.04 21.24
CA GLU A 52 6.11 6.36 22.63
C GLU A 52 5.02 5.92 23.62
N ASP A 53 3.83 5.54 23.15
CA ASP A 53 2.81 4.98 24.03
C ASP A 53 3.20 3.56 24.49
N PRO A 54 2.92 3.19 25.75
CA PRO A 54 3.15 1.83 26.24
C PRO A 54 2.41 0.75 25.42
N PHE A 55 1.26 1.13 24.86
CA PHE A 55 0.43 0.29 24.00
C PHE A 55 -0.01 1.13 22.78
N PRO A 56 0.81 1.19 21.71
CA PRO A 56 0.49 1.95 20.52
C PRO A 56 -0.77 1.41 19.85
N ASP A 57 -1.81 2.23 19.76
CA ASP A 57 -3.13 1.82 19.27
C ASP A 57 -3.45 2.51 17.93
N PRO A 58 -3.42 1.79 16.80
CA PRO A 58 -3.69 2.35 15.49
C PRO A 58 -5.19 2.53 15.22
N PHE A 59 -6.09 2.24 16.16
CA PHE A 59 -7.53 2.23 15.90
C PHE A 59 -8.29 3.42 16.53
N VAL A 60 -7.60 4.30 17.25
CA VAL A 60 -8.24 5.37 18.02
C VAL A 60 -8.95 6.39 17.11
N ARG A 61 -8.29 6.91 16.06
CA ARG A 61 -8.88 7.92 15.17
C ARG A 61 -10.10 7.40 14.43
N ILE A 62 -10.00 6.20 13.84
CA ILE A 62 -11.14 5.57 13.16
C ILE A 62 -12.28 5.26 14.13
N ALA A 63 -11.99 4.82 15.37
CA ALA A 63 -13.00 4.56 16.39
C ALA A 63 -13.77 5.84 16.77
N ILE A 64 -13.07 6.95 16.99
CA ILE A 64 -13.67 8.27 17.28
C ILE A 64 -14.64 8.67 16.17
N LEU A 65 -14.17 8.67 14.91
CA LEU A 65 -14.98 9.11 13.78
C LEU A 65 -16.17 8.17 13.54
N GLN A 66 -16.00 6.85 13.67
CA GLN A 66 -17.11 5.88 13.54
C GLN A 66 -18.15 6.05 14.65
N TRP A 67 -17.70 6.27 15.89
CA TRP A 67 -18.59 6.50 17.01
C TRP A 67 -19.50 7.72 16.79
N LEU A 68 -18.92 8.81 16.26
CA LEU A 68 -19.66 10.01 15.88
C LEU A 68 -20.55 9.78 14.64
N ARG A 69 -20.08 9.05 13.62
CA ARG A 69 -20.84 8.72 12.41
C ARG A 69 -22.15 7.99 12.72
N VAL A 70 -22.09 6.96 13.56
CA VAL A 70 -23.30 6.19 13.97
C VAL A 70 -24.29 7.08 14.73
N ARG A 71 -23.80 8.14 15.38
CA ARG A 71 -24.60 9.08 16.17
C ARG A 71 -24.87 10.41 15.46
N PHE A 72 -24.54 10.53 14.18
CA PHE A 72 -24.66 11.78 13.42
C PHE A 72 -26.09 12.34 13.39
N ARG A 73 -27.10 11.45 13.38
CA ARG A 73 -28.52 11.84 13.40
C ARG A 73 -29.18 11.76 14.78
N VAL A 74 -28.41 11.42 15.82
CA VAL A 74 -28.89 11.28 17.19
C VAL A 74 -28.78 12.62 17.91
N TYR A 75 -29.80 12.97 18.70
CA TYR A 75 -29.80 14.19 19.51
C TYR A 75 -28.86 14.08 20.70
N GLY A 76 -28.04 15.12 20.89
CA GLY A 76 -27.17 15.27 22.05
C GLY A 76 -27.84 15.92 23.27
N PRO A 77 -27.07 16.17 24.34
CA PRO A 77 -27.56 16.75 25.59
C PRO A 77 -28.24 18.12 25.43
N ASN A 78 -27.76 18.96 24.50
CA ASN A 78 -28.32 20.29 24.22
C ASN A 78 -29.45 20.26 23.17
N ASN A 79 -30.01 19.08 22.89
CA ASN A 79 -30.99 18.86 21.82
C ASN A 79 -30.47 19.26 20.41
N THR A 80 -29.15 19.32 20.24
CA THR A 80 -28.48 19.51 18.95
C THR A 80 -28.16 18.14 18.35
N LYS A 81 -28.57 17.90 17.09
CA LYS A 81 -28.28 16.63 16.40
C LYS A 81 -26.79 16.49 16.12
N GLY A 82 -26.25 15.30 16.34
CA GLY A 82 -24.87 14.94 15.97
C GLY A 82 -23.79 15.45 16.92
N TYR A 83 -24.11 16.36 17.84
CA TYR A 83 -23.22 16.85 18.89
C TYR A 83 -23.32 15.97 20.12
N HIS A 84 -22.19 15.46 20.61
CA HIS A 84 -22.15 14.55 21.75
C HIS A 84 -20.99 14.90 22.68
N LYS A 85 -21.15 14.61 23.98
CA LYS A 85 -20.10 14.87 24.97
C LYS A 85 -18.84 14.04 24.70
N VAL A 86 -17.67 14.68 24.79
CA VAL A 86 -16.37 14.01 24.76
C VAL A 86 -16.27 12.94 25.84
N GLU A 87 -16.75 13.21 27.06
CA GLU A 87 -16.81 12.25 28.17
C GLU A 87 -17.56 10.96 27.78
N SER A 88 -18.68 11.08 27.06
CA SER A 88 -19.49 9.92 26.64
C SER A 88 -18.77 9.09 25.57
N LEU A 89 -18.07 9.76 24.66
CA LEU A 89 -17.24 9.09 23.66
C LEU A 89 -16.07 8.36 24.33
N ILE A 90 -15.33 9.01 25.23
CA ILE A 90 -14.20 8.42 25.96
C ILE A 90 -14.66 7.18 26.72
N LYS A 91 -15.74 7.28 27.51
CA LYS A 91 -16.29 6.13 28.25
C LYS A 91 -16.65 4.97 27.31
N SER A 92 -17.21 5.26 26.14
CA SER A 92 -17.55 4.23 25.15
C SER A 92 -16.31 3.57 24.54
N LEU A 93 -15.28 4.34 24.21
CA LEU A 93 -14.06 3.81 23.59
C LEU A 93 -13.15 3.09 24.60
N GLN A 94 -13.16 3.50 25.87
CA GLN A 94 -12.46 2.80 26.96
C GLN A 94 -12.98 1.37 27.15
N LYS A 95 -14.30 1.15 27.04
CA LYS A 95 -14.88 -0.21 27.03
C LYS A 95 -14.35 -1.06 25.87
N GLY A 96 -13.92 -0.41 24.79
CA GLY A 96 -13.30 -1.02 23.62
C GLY A 96 -11.79 -1.24 23.72
N GLY A 97 -11.16 -0.91 24.85
CA GLY A 97 -9.72 -1.05 25.07
C GLY A 97 -8.88 0.17 24.70
N HIS A 98 -9.50 1.27 24.25
CA HIS A 98 -8.77 2.49 23.90
C HIS A 98 -8.41 3.31 25.15
N SER A 99 -7.18 3.82 25.21
CA SER A 99 -6.72 4.71 26.30
C SER A 99 -7.45 6.06 26.27
N SER A 100 -8.04 6.50 27.38
CA SER A 100 -8.71 7.81 27.48
C SER A 100 -7.80 8.98 27.14
N LYS A 101 -6.56 8.94 27.64
CA LYS A 101 -5.53 9.95 27.33
C LYS A 101 -5.30 10.04 25.83
N ARG A 102 -5.17 8.89 25.15
CA ARG A 102 -4.94 8.85 23.70
C ARG A 102 -6.18 9.31 22.93
N VAL A 103 -7.37 8.89 23.33
CA VAL A 103 -8.64 9.36 22.74
C VAL A 103 -8.73 10.89 22.79
N LEU A 104 -8.42 11.52 23.92
CA LEU A 104 -8.47 12.98 24.04
C LEU A 104 -7.44 13.68 23.14
N LEU A 105 -6.22 13.14 23.04
CA LEU A 105 -5.18 13.66 22.14
C LEU A 105 -5.59 13.55 20.67
N GLU A 106 -6.16 12.41 20.28
CA GLU A 106 -6.63 12.22 18.89
C GLU A 106 -7.86 13.05 18.56
N ILE A 107 -8.76 13.32 19.52
CA ILE A 107 -9.88 14.27 19.31
C ILE A 107 -9.31 15.66 18.99
N ARG A 108 -8.28 16.13 19.70
CA ARG A 108 -7.63 17.41 19.41
C ARG A 108 -7.02 17.42 18.00
N SER A 109 -6.25 16.39 17.67
CA SER A 109 -5.63 16.25 16.34
C SER A 109 -6.68 16.21 15.22
N LEU A 110 -7.79 15.50 15.42
CA LEU A 110 -8.88 15.43 14.45
C LEU A 110 -9.65 16.75 14.33
N THR A 111 -9.79 17.52 15.41
CA THR A 111 -10.37 18.87 15.36
C THR A 111 -9.44 19.85 14.61
N GLU A 112 -8.13 19.83 14.86
CA GLU A 112 -7.14 20.60 14.10
C GLU A 112 -7.16 20.24 12.60
N ALA A 113 -7.38 18.96 12.29
CA ALA A 113 -7.56 18.46 10.93
C ALA A 113 -8.96 18.74 10.33
N ASN A 114 -9.81 19.50 11.02
CA ASN A 114 -11.20 19.78 10.65
C ASN A 114 -12.06 18.53 10.43
N CYS A 115 -11.69 17.37 10.97
CA CYS A 115 -12.46 16.12 10.90
C CYS A 115 -13.59 16.09 11.96
N ILE A 116 -13.44 16.89 13.02
CA ILE A 116 -14.40 17.05 14.11
C ILE A 116 -14.63 18.54 14.34
N HIS A 117 -15.86 18.91 14.69
CA HIS A 117 -16.21 20.25 15.15
C HIS A 117 -16.44 20.21 16.66
N ALA A 118 -15.79 21.12 17.40
CA ALA A 118 -16.11 21.42 18.79
C ALA A 118 -17.15 22.56 18.84
N GLU A 119 -18.07 22.51 19.80
CA GLU A 119 -19.11 23.53 20.00
C GLU A 119 -18.49 24.88 20.36
N THR A 120 -17.51 24.88 21.27
CA THR A 120 -16.85 26.12 21.71
C THR A 120 -15.88 26.72 20.69
N GLN A 121 -15.50 25.96 19.65
CA GLN A 121 -14.43 26.30 18.69
C GLN A 121 -13.08 26.61 19.35
N SER A 122 -12.88 26.19 20.61
CA SER A 122 -11.64 26.35 21.35
C SER A 122 -10.58 25.35 20.88
N SER A 123 -9.30 25.74 20.98
CA SER A 123 -8.17 24.83 20.82
C SER A 123 -8.05 23.84 21.99
N GLU A 124 -8.59 24.18 23.16
CA GLU A 124 -8.59 23.31 24.33
C GLU A 124 -9.89 22.51 24.39
N ILE A 125 -9.79 21.22 24.10
CA ILE A 125 -10.91 20.29 24.22
C ILE A 125 -10.87 19.63 25.60
N SER A 126 -11.94 19.86 26.37
CA SER A 126 -12.21 19.23 27.67
C SER A 126 -13.19 18.06 27.52
N GLU A 127 -13.40 17.28 28.59
CA GLU A 127 -14.35 16.17 28.58
C GLU A 127 -15.82 16.62 28.52
N ASP A 128 -16.10 17.84 28.99
CA ASP A 128 -17.45 18.42 28.96
C ASP A 128 -17.85 19.02 27.61
N GLU A 129 -16.88 19.19 26.69
CA GLU A 129 -17.09 19.72 25.35
C GLU A 129 -18.06 18.85 24.53
N LEU A 130 -18.89 19.51 23.71
CA LEU A 130 -19.70 18.83 22.70
C LEU A 130 -18.99 18.81 21.36
N ILE A 131 -18.88 17.63 20.77
CA ILE A 131 -18.22 17.42 19.48
C ILE A 131 -19.15 16.74 18.47
N ALA A 132 -18.97 17.07 17.20
CA ALA A 132 -19.66 16.46 16.07
C ALA A 132 -18.67 16.09 14.96
N ILE A 133 -18.95 15.01 14.22
CA ILE A 133 -18.17 14.68 13.03
C ILE A 133 -18.45 15.71 11.92
N SER A 134 -17.39 16.18 11.25
CA SER A 134 -17.49 17.07 10.11
C SER A 134 -17.66 16.30 8.79
N PHE A 135 -17.89 17.02 7.70
CA PHE A 135 -17.82 16.44 6.36
C PHE A 135 -16.43 15.86 6.05
N CYS A 136 -15.35 16.53 6.45
CA CYS A 136 -14.00 16.01 6.27
C CYS A 136 -13.81 14.68 7.03
N GLY A 137 -14.35 14.56 8.25
CA GLY A 137 -14.29 13.31 9.00
C GLY A 137 -15.02 12.16 8.30
N LEU A 138 -16.18 12.44 7.69
CA LEU A 138 -16.92 11.45 6.90
C LEU A 138 -16.13 11.01 5.65
N LEU A 139 -15.53 11.97 4.93
CA LEU A 139 -14.66 11.64 3.79
C LEU A 139 -13.49 10.77 4.22
N HIS A 140 -12.88 11.05 5.37
CA HIS A 140 -11.79 10.23 5.89
C HIS A 140 -12.20 8.78 6.14
N LEU A 141 -13.40 8.58 6.70
CA LEU A 141 -13.94 7.24 6.88
C LEU A 141 -14.19 6.50 5.57
N ASP A 142 -14.58 7.20 4.50
CA ASP A 142 -14.83 6.55 3.21
C ASP A 142 -13.53 6.18 2.48
N MET A 143 -12.43 6.93 2.71
CA MET A 143 -11.12 6.65 2.13
C MET A 143 -10.47 5.36 2.62
N VAL A 144 -10.90 4.79 3.77
CA VAL A 144 -10.33 3.51 4.25
C VAL A 144 -10.60 2.35 3.28
N ARG A 145 -11.52 2.53 2.32
CA ARG A 145 -11.75 1.60 1.20
C ARG A 145 -11.12 2.09 -0.11
N ASN A 146 -9.99 2.78 -0.03
CA ASN A 146 -9.22 3.24 -1.18
C ASN A 146 -7.77 2.74 -1.08
N ILE A 147 -7.31 2.01 -2.10
CA ILE A 147 -5.94 1.45 -2.12
C ILE A 147 -4.86 2.56 -2.17
N ASP A 148 -5.11 3.67 -2.85
CA ASP A 148 -4.16 4.79 -2.89
C ASP A 148 -4.02 5.42 -1.50
N TYR A 149 -5.13 5.57 -0.77
CA TYR A 149 -5.11 6.04 0.62
C TYR A 149 -4.33 5.09 1.50
N LEU A 150 -4.72 3.81 1.55
CA LEU A 150 -4.08 2.77 2.37
C LEU A 150 -2.59 2.62 2.05
N SER A 151 -2.23 2.61 0.77
CA SER A 151 -0.82 2.59 0.35
C SER A 151 -0.08 3.83 0.82
N THR A 152 -0.70 5.01 0.77
CA THR A 152 -0.03 6.27 1.12
C THR A 152 0.21 6.36 2.63
N ILE A 153 -0.79 6.03 3.44
CA ILE A 153 -0.62 6.07 4.90
C ILE A 153 0.34 4.98 5.41
N SER A 154 0.53 3.89 4.66
CA SER A 154 1.50 2.84 5.00
C SER A 154 2.94 3.34 5.11
N GLU A 155 3.26 4.47 4.45
CA GLU A 155 4.61 5.05 4.42
C GLU A 155 5.02 5.71 5.74
N ASP A 156 4.04 6.11 6.56
CA ASP A 156 4.22 6.76 7.86
C ASP A 156 3.53 5.96 8.98
N SER A 157 3.11 4.72 8.70
CA SER A 157 2.47 3.86 9.67
C SER A 157 3.51 3.17 10.55
N TRP A 158 3.25 3.15 11.85
CA TRP A 158 4.09 2.41 12.79
C TRP A 158 3.73 0.92 12.78
N PHE A 159 4.73 0.09 12.52
CA PHE A 159 4.61 -1.35 12.58
C PHE A 159 5.33 -1.87 13.82
N ARG A 160 4.65 -2.71 14.60
CA ARG A 160 5.26 -3.39 15.77
C ARG A 160 6.35 -4.37 15.34
N GLU A 161 6.19 -4.99 14.18
CA GLU A 161 7.15 -5.92 13.60
C GLU A 161 7.98 -5.25 12.50
N ASN A 162 9.26 -5.61 12.42
CA ASN A 162 10.18 -5.07 11.41
C ASN A 162 9.86 -5.55 9.98
N GLN A 163 9.22 -6.71 9.82
CA GLN A 163 8.98 -7.31 8.51
C GLN A 163 8.06 -6.47 7.60
N PRO A 164 6.84 -6.08 8.01
CA PRO A 164 5.99 -5.22 7.18
C PRO A 164 6.63 -3.86 6.89
N ALA A 165 7.27 -3.21 7.87
CA ALA A 165 8.00 -1.97 7.66
C ALA A 165 9.10 -2.10 6.59
N LYS A 166 9.88 -3.19 6.65
CA LYS A 166 10.93 -3.47 5.65
C LYS A 166 10.35 -3.72 4.26
N LYS A 167 9.20 -4.40 4.15
CA LYS A 167 8.50 -4.59 2.86
C LYS A 167 8.07 -3.25 2.26
N ILE A 168 7.45 -2.37 3.05
CA ILE A 168 7.08 -1.02 2.60
C ILE A 168 8.32 -0.23 2.17
N ALA A 169 9.38 -0.21 2.99
CA ALA A 169 10.62 0.49 2.66
C ALA A 169 11.30 -0.02 1.38
N ASN A 170 11.29 -1.34 1.15
CA ASN A 170 11.80 -1.93 -0.09
C ASN A 170 10.97 -1.49 -1.30
N ASN A 171 9.63 -1.48 -1.19
CA ASN A 171 8.75 -1.00 -2.26
C ASN A 171 9.02 0.47 -2.61
N LEU A 172 9.19 1.33 -1.59
CA LEU A 172 9.50 2.75 -1.75
C LEU A 172 10.86 3.02 -2.39
N THR A 173 11.84 2.14 -2.16
CA THR A 173 13.22 2.27 -2.67
C THR A 173 13.47 1.48 -3.96
N GLY A 174 12.47 0.77 -4.48
CA GLY A 174 12.58 -0.04 -5.71
C GLY A 174 13.25 -1.40 -5.53
N LYS A 175 13.49 -1.81 -4.28
CA LYS A 175 13.95 -3.16 -3.92
C LYS A 175 12.79 -4.14 -3.69
N GLY A 176 11.56 -3.68 -3.84
CA GLY A 176 10.35 -4.48 -3.63
C GLY A 176 9.93 -5.28 -4.85
N LYS A 177 8.95 -6.17 -4.69
CA LYS A 177 8.46 -7.11 -5.72
C LYS A 177 7.98 -6.41 -7.00
N TYR A 178 7.44 -5.21 -6.87
CA TYR A 178 6.82 -4.46 -7.97
C TYR A 178 7.58 -3.16 -8.24
N LYS A 179 7.56 -2.72 -9.50
CA LYS A 179 8.16 -1.44 -9.92
C LYS A 179 7.68 -0.29 -9.03
N THR A 180 8.58 0.56 -8.56
CA THR A 180 8.24 1.74 -7.74
C THR A 180 7.23 2.62 -8.46
N ASP A 181 6.29 3.19 -7.69
CA ASP A 181 5.23 4.06 -8.20
C ASP A 181 4.30 3.39 -9.25
N SER A 182 4.27 2.06 -9.33
CA SER A 182 3.27 1.32 -10.11
C SER A 182 1.98 1.10 -9.32
N ARG A 183 0.89 0.79 -10.04
CA ARG A 183 -0.38 0.35 -9.43
C ARG A 183 -0.18 -0.91 -8.59
N GLN A 184 0.63 -1.86 -9.06
CA GLN A 184 0.91 -3.12 -8.34
C GLN A 184 1.67 -2.86 -7.03
N SER A 185 2.62 -1.92 -7.02
CA SER A 185 3.30 -1.48 -5.80
C SER A 185 2.32 -0.85 -4.80
N THR A 186 1.36 -0.06 -5.28
CA THR A 186 0.27 0.50 -4.45
C THR A 186 -0.59 -0.60 -3.82
N ILE A 187 -1.09 -1.54 -4.61
CA ILE A 187 -1.87 -2.69 -4.08
C ILE A 187 -1.05 -3.44 -3.03
N ASN A 188 0.23 -3.70 -3.31
CA ASN A 188 1.11 -4.42 -2.40
C ASN A 188 1.28 -3.70 -1.06
N ASN A 189 1.52 -2.38 -1.09
CA ASN A 189 1.63 -1.57 0.13
C ASN A 189 0.32 -1.58 0.93
N SER A 190 -0.82 -1.45 0.26
CA SER A 190 -2.14 -1.56 0.91
C SER A 190 -2.34 -2.93 1.55
N SER A 191 -1.97 -4.01 0.87
CA SER A 191 -2.08 -5.39 1.39
C SER A 191 -1.24 -5.56 2.64
N VAL A 192 0.04 -5.15 2.59
CA VAL A 192 0.97 -5.24 3.73
C VAL A 192 0.43 -4.47 4.94
N LEU A 193 -0.06 -3.25 4.75
CA LEU A 193 -0.63 -2.47 5.84
C LEU A 193 -1.89 -3.13 6.42
N VAL A 194 -2.85 -3.51 5.58
CA VAL A 194 -4.14 -4.03 6.05
C VAL A 194 -4.02 -5.42 6.66
N GLU A 195 -3.12 -6.27 6.15
CA GLU A 195 -2.77 -7.54 6.80
C GLU A 195 -2.21 -7.31 8.20
N TYR A 196 -1.30 -6.35 8.36
CA TYR A 196 -0.78 -5.97 9.68
C TYR A 196 -1.88 -5.45 10.60
N LEU A 197 -2.71 -4.51 10.14
CA LEU A 197 -3.81 -3.96 10.94
C LEU A 197 -4.82 -5.04 11.34
N ALA A 198 -5.17 -5.95 10.43
CA ALA A 198 -6.08 -7.06 10.72
C ALA A 198 -5.49 -8.03 11.75
N ALA A 199 -4.20 -8.38 11.62
CA ALA A 199 -3.49 -9.20 12.61
C ALA A 199 -3.47 -8.51 13.98
N TYR A 200 -3.08 -7.23 14.03
CA TYR A 200 -3.05 -6.43 15.25
C TYR A 200 -4.43 -6.37 15.91
N PHE A 201 -5.49 -6.09 15.15
CA PHE A 201 -6.85 -5.98 15.67
C PHE A 201 -7.32 -7.28 16.33
N ASN A 202 -7.05 -8.42 15.70
CA ASN A 202 -7.42 -9.73 16.23
C ASN A 202 -6.61 -10.10 17.48
N GLU A 203 -5.32 -9.78 17.51
CA GLU A 203 -4.42 -10.16 18.61
C GLU A 203 -4.61 -9.27 19.84
N TYR A 204 -4.68 -7.95 19.67
CA TYR A 204 -4.59 -7.00 20.79
C TYR A 204 -5.91 -6.34 21.17
N LEU A 205 -6.81 -6.10 20.21
CA LEU A 205 -8.08 -5.40 20.47
C LEU A 205 -9.23 -6.37 20.78
N LEU A 206 -9.31 -7.49 20.06
CA LEU A 206 -10.31 -8.55 20.30
C LEU A 206 -9.88 -9.57 21.36
N GLY A 207 -8.58 -9.89 21.42
CA GLY A 207 -8.02 -10.92 22.30
C GLY A 207 -8.30 -10.72 23.79
N ASN A 208 -8.54 -9.48 24.22
CA ASN A 208 -8.82 -9.13 25.62
C ASN A 208 -10.31 -8.81 25.90
N ALA A 209 -11.14 -8.61 24.87
CA ALA A 209 -12.50 -8.06 25.00
C ALA A 209 -13.61 -9.12 25.00
N THR A 210 -13.27 -10.42 24.90
CA THR A 210 -14.26 -11.51 24.86
C THR A 210 -15.06 -11.69 26.16
N VAL A 211 -14.75 -10.97 27.24
CA VAL A 211 -15.36 -11.25 28.55
C VAL A 211 -16.43 -10.24 28.97
N LEU A 212 -16.46 -8.98 28.53
CA LEU A 212 -17.34 -7.98 29.17
C LEU A 212 -17.73 -6.81 28.26
N SER A 213 -18.76 -6.94 27.42
CA SER A 213 -19.75 -5.86 27.18
C SER A 213 -20.75 -6.20 26.06
N GLU A 214 -22.04 -5.92 26.33
CA GLU A 214 -23.13 -6.03 25.35
C GLU A 214 -23.12 -4.89 24.31
N GLU A 215 -22.33 -3.83 24.53
CA GLU A 215 -22.07 -2.77 23.56
C GLU A 215 -20.86 -3.15 22.69
N LYS A 216 -21.14 -3.85 21.58
CA LYS A 216 -20.12 -4.33 20.63
C LYS A 216 -19.32 -3.17 20.00
N THR A 217 -18.17 -2.82 20.59
CA THR A 217 -17.08 -2.06 19.94
C THR A 217 -16.70 -2.68 18.59
N ASP A 218 -16.88 -4.00 18.48
CA ASP A 218 -16.88 -4.84 17.27
C ASP A 218 -17.64 -4.25 16.06
N LYS A 219 -18.63 -3.37 16.28
CA LYS A 219 -19.39 -2.73 15.18
C LYS A 219 -18.77 -1.43 14.67
N LEU A 220 -17.86 -0.80 15.41
CA LEU A 220 -17.32 0.50 15.01
C LEU A 220 -16.23 0.36 13.94
N ILE A 221 -15.42 -0.69 14.00
CA ILE A 221 -14.29 -0.90 13.07
C ILE A 221 -14.46 -2.22 12.34
N ASP A 222 -14.79 -2.13 11.05
CA ASP A 222 -14.92 -3.30 10.18
C ASP A 222 -13.60 -3.56 9.41
N ILE A 223 -12.56 -3.98 10.14
CA ILE A 223 -11.25 -4.27 9.56
C ILE A 223 -11.31 -5.44 8.57
N LYS A 224 -12.22 -6.41 8.80
CA LYS A 224 -12.42 -7.57 7.91
C LYS A 224 -12.93 -7.15 6.55
N SER A 225 -13.87 -6.21 6.48
CA SER A 225 -14.34 -5.67 5.20
C SER A 225 -13.24 -4.91 4.45
N ILE A 226 -12.40 -4.15 5.16
CA ILE A 226 -11.25 -3.45 4.56
C ILE A 226 -10.25 -4.47 3.99
N GLN A 227 -9.94 -5.52 4.75
CA GLN A 227 -9.06 -6.61 4.30
C GLN A 227 -9.63 -7.32 3.06
N GLN A 228 -10.91 -7.69 3.09
CA GLN A 228 -11.57 -8.31 1.94
C GLN A 228 -11.54 -7.41 0.71
N TYR A 229 -11.77 -6.10 0.88
CA TYR A 229 -11.71 -5.14 -0.22
C TYR A 229 -10.32 -5.11 -0.89
N VAL A 230 -9.25 -5.04 -0.09
CA VAL A 230 -7.86 -5.06 -0.63
C VAL A 230 -7.55 -6.40 -1.29
N ASN A 231 -7.91 -7.52 -0.67
CA ASN A 231 -7.71 -8.85 -1.24
C ASN A 231 -8.41 -9.00 -2.59
N ASN A 232 -9.65 -8.51 -2.73
CA ASN A 232 -10.35 -8.51 -4.01
C ASN A 232 -9.61 -7.69 -5.06
N LYS A 233 -9.07 -6.51 -4.69
CA LYS A 233 -8.27 -5.68 -5.61
C LYS A 233 -6.97 -6.36 -6.06
N THR A 234 -6.37 -7.16 -5.20
CA THR A 234 -5.22 -8.01 -5.52
C THR A 234 -5.60 -9.08 -6.54
N LEU A 235 -6.69 -9.81 -6.30
CA LEU A 235 -7.17 -10.87 -7.20
C LEU A 235 -7.64 -10.34 -8.56
N GLU A 236 -8.22 -9.14 -8.61
CA GLU A 236 -8.68 -8.50 -9.84
C GLU A 236 -7.53 -7.99 -10.74
N ASP A 237 -6.34 -7.69 -10.20
CA ASP A 237 -5.24 -7.13 -10.97
C ASP A 237 -4.40 -8.23 -11.65
N LYS A 238 -4.62 -8.40 -12.96
CA LYS A 238 -3.93 -9.42 -13.77
C LYS A 238 -2.41 -9.28 -13.73
N GLU A 239 -1.88 -8.06 -13.81
CA GLU A 239 -0.43 -7.81 -13.83
C GLU A 239 0.22 -8.08 -12.46
N TYR A 240 -0.46 -7.75 -11.37
CA TYR A 240 -0.04 -8.09 -10.01
C TYR A 240 0.13 -9.60 -9.90
N ASN A 241 -0.91 -10.36 -10.25
CA ASN A 241 -0.89 -11.81 -10.14
C ASN A 241 0.12 -12.45 -11.08
N ARG A 242 0.23 -11.96 -12.32
CA ARG A 242 1.22 -12.41 -13.29
C ARG A 242 2.65 -12.22 -12.75
N ILE A 243 3.01 -11.01 -12.32
CA ILE A 243 4.34 -10.72 -11.75
C ILE A 243 4.57 -11.56 -10.49
N SER A 244 3.53 -11.76 -9.67
CA SER A 244 3.62 -12.57 -8.46
C SER A 244 4.00 -14.02 -8.76
N LEU A 245 3.29 -14.64 -9.68
CA LEU A 245 3.47 -16.03 -10.10
C LEU A 245 4.82 -16.25 -10.79
N ILE A 246 5.23 -15.35 -11.68
CA ILE A 246 6.51 -15.48 -12.39
C ILE A 246 7.68 -15.40 -11.41
N GLN A 247 7.67 -14.45 -10.45
CA GLN A 247 8.74 -14.36 -9.45
C GLN A 247 8.76 -15.53 -8.46
N GLU A 248 7.62 -16.18 -8.22
CA GLU A 248 7.53 -17.39 -7.39
C GLU A 248 8.01 -18.63 -8.13
N LYS A 249 7.72 -18.75 -9.44
CA LYS A 249 8.16 -19.87 -10.27
C LYS A 249 9.65 -19.80 -10.59
N TYR A 250 10.18 -18.60 -10.84
CA TYR A 250 11.54 -18.38 -11.33
C TYR A 250 12.40 -17.69 -10.28
N THR A 251 12.84 -18.46 -9.29
CA THR A 251 13.75 -17.98 -8.23
C THR A 251 15.21 -18.01 -8.70
N PRO A 252 16.10 -17.21 -8.08
CA PRO A 252 17.54 -17.30 -8.35
C PRO A 252 18.07 -18.73 -8.30
N GLY A 253 18.87 -19.11 -9.29
CA GLY A 253 19.40 -20.47 -9.48
C GLY A 253 18.50 -21.42 -10.27
N SER A 254 17.26 -21.05 -10.56
CA SER A 254 16.39 -21.88 -11.43
C SER A 254 16.81 -21.77 -12.90
N GLU A 255 16.66 -22.87 -13.64
CA GLU A 255 16.91 -22.91 -15.09
C GLU A 255 15.60 -22.67 -15.87
N VAL A 256 15.70 -21.93 -16.97
CA VAL A 256 14.60 -21.60 -17.86
C VAL A 256 14.99 -21.88 -19.30
N ILE A 257 14.05 -22.41 -20.08
CA ILE A 257 14.14 -22.46 -21.53
C ILE A 257 13.45 -21.19 -22.05
N ALA A 258 14.20 -20.38 -22.79
CA ALA A 258 13.72 -19.09 -23.27
C ALA A 258 14.00 -18.93 -24.76
N GLN A 259 13.12 -18.22 -25.46
CA GLN A 259 13.26 -17.88 -26.87
C GLN A 259 13.89 -16.50 -27.02
N ILE A 260 14.86 -16.36 -27.91
CA ILE A 260 15.48 -15.08 -28.25
C ILE A 260 14.47 -14.22 -29.02
N VAL A 261 14.17 -13.04 -28.49
CA VAL A 261 13.28 -12.06 -29.14
C VAL A 261 14.02 -10.86 -29.71
N SER A 262 15.24 -10.56 -29.21
CA SER A 262 16.09 -9.57 -29.85
C SER A 262 17.55 -9.70 -29.47
N VAL A 263 18.42 -9.62 -30.47
CA VAL A 263 19.87 -9.63 -30.31
C VAL A 263 20.40 -8.19 -30.32
N LYS A 264 21.36 -7.89 -29.43
CA LYS A 264 22.10 -6.63 -29.38
C LYS A 264 23.58 -6.92 -29.16
N ASN A 265 24.45 -5.98 -29.56
CA ASN A 265 25.91 -6.11 -29.42
C ASN A 265 26.37 -6.34 -27.95
N TYR A 266 25.53 -6.00 -26.97
CA TYR A 266 25.84 -6.12 -25.55
C TYR A 266 25.12 -7.28 -24.84
N GLY A 267 24.26 -8.03 -25.55
CA GLY A 267 23.49 -9.11 -24.95
C GLY A 267 22.21 -9.45 -25.72
N VAL A 268 21.43 -10.36 -25.14
CA VAL A 268 20.23 -10.91 -25.79
C VAL A 268 19.02 -10.75 -24.89
N PHE A 269 17.90 -10.34 -25.49
CA PHE A 269 16.58 -10.32 -24.87
C PHE A 269 15.85 -11.61 -25.18
N VAL A 270 15.28 -12.23 -24.15
CA VAL A 270 14.58 -13.51 -24.26
C VAL A 270 13.20 -13.44 -23.62
N GLU A 271 12.30 -14.30 -24.07
CA GLU A 271 10.98 -14.50 -23.48
C GLU A 271 10.76 -15.98 -23.15
N PHE A 272 9.99 -16.26 -22.11
CA PHE A 272 9.68 -17.60 -21.66
C PHE A 272 8.30 -17.67 -21.02
N ASP A 273 7.91 -18.90 -20.66
CA ASP A 273 6.66 -19.26 -20.01
C ASP A 273 6.11 -18.22 -19.02
N LEU A 274 4.77 -18.13 -18.95
CA LEU A 274 4.02 -17.15 -18.16
C LEU A 274 4.23 -15.68 -18.60
N GLY A 275 4.85 -15.44 -19.75
CA GLY A 275 5.19 -14.09 -20.21
C GLY A 275 6.35 -13.49 -19.42
N GLY A 276 7.26 -14.34 -18.95
CA GLY A 276 8.52 -13.91 -18.36
C GLY A 276 9.43 -13.35 -19.44
N THR A 277 10.06 -12.21 -19.16
CA THR A 277 11.04 -11.60 -20.05
C THR A 277 12.40 -11.59 -19.36
N GLY A 278 13.47 -11.81 -20.12
CA GLY A 278 14.83 -11.96 -19.60
C GLY A 278 15.83 -11.16 -20.40
N PHE A 279 16.97 -10.88 -19.77
CA PHE A 279 18.13 -10.29 -20.40
C PHE A 279 19.39 -11.04 -20.01
N ILE A 280 20.13 -11.52 -21.01
CA ILE A 280 21.43 -12.14 -20.84
C ILE A 280 22.48 -11.15 -21.33
N HIS A 281 23.23 -10.55 -20.41
CA HIS A 281 24.35 -9.67 -20.76
C HIS A 281 25.52 -10.50 -21.32
N ASN A 282 26.30 -9.95 -22.25
CA ASN A 282 27.39 -10.70 -22.88
C ASN A 282 28.46 -11.23 -21.92
N SER A 283 28.70 -10.53 -20.81
CA SER A 283 29.55 -10.99 -19.72
C SER A 283 29.02 -12.22 -18.97
N LYS A 284 27.78 -12.63 -19.23
CA LYS A 284 27.10 -13.77 -18.62
C LYS A 284 26.94 -14.96 -19.58
N PHE A 285 27.63 -14.95 -20.73
CA PHE A 285 27.68 -16.10 -21.63
C PHE A 285 28.62 -17.22 -21.18
N GLY A 286 29.53 -16.93 -20.24
CA GLY A 286 30.48 -17.93 -19.72
C GLY A 286 31.46 -18.41 -20.79
N ASN A 287 31.74 -19.72 -20.81
CA ASN A 287 32.68 -20.36 -21.73
C ASN A 287 32.05 -20.80 -23.07
N ILE A 288 30.74 -20.60 -23.24
CA ILE A 288 29.92 -21.14 -24.36
C ILE A 288 30.07 -20.24 -25.61
N SER A 289 31.30 -19.80 -25.89
CA SER A 289 31.73 -18.95 -27.01
C SER A 289 31.59 -17.43 -26.78
N ARG A 290 32.69 -16.69 -27.04
CA ARG A 290 32.69 -15.22 -27.18
C ARG A 290 31.85 -14.77 -28.37
N ASP A 291 31.61 -15.67 -29.31
CA ASP A 291 31.00 -15.41 -30.60
C ASP A 291 29.51 -15.78 -30.60
N PHE A 292 28.91 -16.09 -29.43
CA PHE A 292 27.49 -16.44 -29.32
C PHE A 292 26.56 -15.41 -29.99
N LEU A 293 26.89 -14.11 -29.88
CA LEU A 293 26.13 -13.04 -30.54
C LEU A 293 26.19 -13.10 -32.06
N ASP A 294 27.26 -13.67 -32.61
CA ASP A 294 27.45 -13.80 -34.06
C ASP A 294 26.79 -15.07 -34.60
N THR A 295 26.39 -16.01 -33.71
CA THR A 295 25.83 -17.32 -34.08
C THR A 295 24.39 -17.53 -33.67
N CYS A 296 23.78 -16.61 -32.92
CA CYS A 296 22.39 -16.73 -32.48
C CYS A 296 21.48 -15.78 -33.26
N ASP A 297 20.26 -16.25 -33.53
CA ASP A 297 19.26 -15.48 -34.25
C ASP A 297 17.99 -15.26 -33.41
N GLU A 298 17.20 -14.25 -33.80
CA GLU A 298 15.85 -14.09 -33.27
C GLU A 298 15.00 -15.33 -33.59
N GLY A 299 14.38 -15.91 -32.57
CA GLY A 299 13.61 -17.16 -32.66
C GLY A 299 14.30 -18.38 -32.05
N ASP A 300 15.63 -18.36 -31.88
CA ASP A 300 16.39 -19.47 -31.28
C ASP A 300 16.01 -19.71 -29.81
N GLN A 301 16.21 -20.94 -29.35
CA GLN A 301 16.01 -21.31 -27.95
C GLN A 301 17.35 -21.36 -27.19
N VAL A 302 17.31 -20.90 -25.94
CA VAL A 302 18.44 -20.95 -25.02
C VAL A 302 18.02 -21.53 -23.68
N VAL A 303 18.94 -22.22 -23.03
CA VAL A 303 18.83 -22.58 -21.62
C VAL A 303 19.58 -21.54 -20.82
N ALA A 304 18.93 -20.93 -19.84
CA ALA A 304 19.50 -19.90 -19.01
C ALA A 304 19.21 -20.11 -17.53
N GLU A 305 20.13 -19.72 -16.67
CA GLU A 305 19.93 -19.70 -15.22
C GLU A 305 19.52 -18.30 -14.76
N VAL A 306 18.48 -18.25 -13.91
CA VAL A 306 17.98 -17.03 -13.29
C VAL A 306 18.98 -16.51 -12.26
N LEU A 307 19.46 -15.28 -12.43
CA LEU A 307 20.34 -14.63 -11.46
C LEU A 307 19.54 -13.79 -10.46
N ASP A 308 18.66 -12.92 -10.96
CA ASP A 308 17.81 -12.04 -10.17
C ASP A 308 16.64 -11.49 -11.00
N TYR A 309 15.63 -10.89 -10.36
CA TYR A 309 14.56 -10.16 -11.04
C TYR A 309 14.78 -8.65 -10.93
N ASN A 310 14.99 -8.01 -12.07
CA ASN A 310 15.18 -6.58 -12.16
C ASN A 310 13.83 -5.84 -12.16
N THR A 311 13.32 -5.51 -10.98
CA THR A 311 12.01 -4.87 -10.76
C THR A 311 11.87 -3.51 -11.43
N LYS A 312 13.00 -2.79 -11.62
CA LYS A 312 13.03 -1.50 -12.31
C LYS A 312 12.74 -1.66 -13.81
N HIS A 313 13.30 -2.69 -14.43
CA HIS A 313 13.14 -2.98 -15.85
C HIS A 313 12.00 -3.97 -16.14
N GLY A 314 11.47 -4.64 -15.12
CA GLY A 314 10.39 -5.62 -15.25
C GLY A 314 10.81 -6.90 -15.98
N ARG A 315 12.06 -7.34 -15.80
CA ARG A 315 12.66 -8.49 -16.50
C ARG A 315 13.65 -9.23 -15.60
N PHE A 316 13.94 -10.49 -15.93
CA PHE A 316 14.95 -11.30 -15.25
C PHE A 316 16.35 -11.03 -15.80
N ASP A 317 17.33 -10.93 -14.91
CA ASP A 317 18.73 -10.99 -15.29
C ASP A 317 19.15 -12.46 -15.29
N LEU A 318 19.68 -12.93 -16.42
CA LEU A 318 19.91 -14.35 -16.69
C LEU A 318 21.39 -14.60 -17.05
N SER A 319 21.85 -15.83 -16.89
CA SER A 319 23.14 -16.30 -17.41
C SER A 319 22.95 -17.46 -18.38
N LEU A 320 23.69 -17.46 -19.49
CA LEU A 320 23.58 -18.49 -20.51
C LEU A 320 24.17 -19.80 -19.99
N LYS A 321 23.44 -20.89 -20.18
CA LYS A 321 23.89 -22.25 -19.86
C LYS A 321 24.06 -23.10 -21.09
N ASP A 322 23.17 -22.97 -22.06
CA ASP A 322 23.24 -23.71 -23.30
C ASP A 322 22.49 -22.98 -24.42
N HIS A 323 22.84 -23.28 -25.66
CA HIS A 323 22.17 -22.79 -26.86
C HIS A 323 21.62 -23.96 -27.66
N LEU A 324 20.34 -23.89 -27.96
CA LEU A 324 19.62 -24.87 -28.76
C LEU A 324 19.29 -24.19 -30.09
N PRO A 325 20.20 -24.25 -31.10
CA PRO A 325 19.95 -23.66 -32.40
C PRO A 325 18.68 -24.26 -32.99
N THR A 326 17.86 -23.43 -33.63
CA THR A 326 16.67 -23.91 -34.32
C THR A 326 17.12 -24.84 -35.46
N THR A 327 16.93 -26.15 -35.31
CA THR A 327 17.15 -27.09 -36.42
C THR A 327 16.08 -26.82 -37.47
N ASN A 328 16.42 -26.03 -38.48
CA ASN A 328 15.69 -26.02 -39.74
C ASN A 328 15.94 -27.39 -40.40
N ASP A 329 15.16 -28.40 -40.00
CA ASP A 329 15.09 -29.66 -40.72
C ASP A 329 14.53 -29.36 -42.12
N VAL A 330 15.37 -29.66 -43.12
CA VAL A 330 15.08 -29.62 -44.57
C VAL A 330 14.13 -30.73 -44.95
#